data_AF-A0A7J7Q4T7-F1
#
_entry.id   AF-A0A7J7Q4T7-F1
#
_cell.length_a   1.000
_cell.length_b   1.000
_cell.length_c   1.000
_cell.angle_alpha   90.00
_cell.angle_beta   90.00
_cell.angle_gamma   90.00
#
_symmetry.space_group_name_H-M   'P 1'
#
loop_
_entity.id
_entity.type
_entity.pdbx_description
1 polymer ?
#
loop_
_entity_poly.entity_id
_entity_poly.type
_entity_poly.pdbx_seq_one_letter_code
_entity_poly.pdbx_strand_id
1 'polypeptide(L)'
;MLAGTLCATSATRARVHLLQEARLGQHMATVPANPGACLFRPQQHHNSGNASMAASLYANSSAGSKSSTSLRETHRTQLQQQQHQEQTQYIVVLGDSQGMHYTEGMVRGLRAAGASCTLQKRESGVEYFGEPAGLAYRQQDCSGCFSSLTHCIHPTTQVTVDVEYLRMEFILDFEVTEKAHMHSSCKEDASALPPAGAPCKWAWTTQQLYFERYLALRPPSQLHVFQNIHDCARRNRADYARDHAWFISLRNSTLGQSASTEIYFWRATATNPDKQPGIWKNVTSADCVTFMNNVTEAAIYPLVVQTVRHMQAGTYSSRSSAAWHATFDMYEPTLERLDLNSDGVHFVHQWFDIVGSQMLLAGYCADKH
;
A
#
# COMPACT_ATOMS: atom_id res chain seq x y z
N MET A 1 -41.82 -44.92 -33.42
CA MET A 1 -42.73 -44.18 -32.51
C MET A 1 -41.86 -43.71 -31.35
N LEU A 2 -41.41 -42.45 -31.37
CA LEU A 2 -42.06 -41.28 -30.72
C LEU A 2 -42.08 -41.46 -29.19
N ALA A 3 -41.21 -40.75 -28.45
CA ALA A 3 -41.42 -39.41 -27.85
C ALA A 3 -42.07 -39.53 -26.44
N GLY A 4 -41.74 -38.79 -25.39
CA GLY A 4 -40.87 -37.62 -25.13
C GLY A 4 -40.54 -37.53 -23.61
N THR A 5 -39.41 -36.95 -23.16
CA THR A 5 -39.19 -35.52 -22.78
C THR A 5 -40.23 -34.96 -21.76
N LEU A 6 -39.96 -34.19 -20.69
CA LEU A 6 -38.92 -33.27 -20.17
C LEU A 6 -39.29 -33.00 -18.68
N CYS A 7 -38.39 -32.81 -17.70
CA CYS A 7 -37.70 -31.58 -17.25
C CYS A 7 -37.14 -31.91 -15.83
N ALA A 8 -36.00 -31.46 -15.30
CA ALA A 8 -35.11 -30.37 -15.66
C ALA A 8 -33.66 -30.70 -15.24
N THR A 9 -32.72 -30.36 -16.11
CA THR A 9 -31.27 -30.27 -15.84
C THR A 9 -30.80 -28.85 -16.13
N SER A 10 -29.67 -28.49 -15.51
CA SER A 10 -28.71 -27.43 -15.88
C SER A 10 -28.78 -26.12 -15.08
N ALA A 11 -27.83 -26.01 -14.14
CA ALA A 11 -27.04 -24.82 -13.93
C ALA A 11 -25.57 -25.27 -13.84
N THR A 12 -25.03 -25.49 -15.03
CA THR A 12 -23.68 -25.97 -15.32
C THR A 12 -22.70 -24.83 -15.11
N ARG A 13 -21.62 -25.08 -14.36
CA ARG A 13 -20.23 -24.85 -14.80
C ARG A 13 -20.07 -23.71 -15.84
N ALA A 14 -19.87 -22.49 -15.36
CA ALA A 14 -19.33 -21.40 -16.18
C ALA A 14 -18.00 -20.95 -15.57
N ARG A 15 -16.92 -21.57 -16.09
CA ARG A 15 -15.57 -20.99 -16.07
C ARG A 15 -15.62 -19.68 -16.85
N VAL A 16 -15.19 -18.62 -16.20
CA VAL A 16 -14.55 -17.45 -16.81
C VAL A 16 -13.29 -17.30 -15.95
N HIS A 17 -12.13 -17.89 -16.27
CA HIS A 17 -11.20 -17.47 -17.33
C HIS A 17 -11.29 -15.97 -17.63
N LEU A 18 -11.00 -15.14 -16.62
CA LEU A 18 -10.50 -13.77 -16.78
C LEU A 18 -10.06 -13.25 -15.41
N LEU A 19 -8.85 -13.66 -15.05
CA LEU A 19 -7.78 -12.91 -14.38
C LEU A 19 -6.70 -13.93 -14.12
N GLN A 20 -5.46 -13.57 -14.45
CA GLN A 20 -4.29 -14.40 -14.22
C GLN A 20 -4.34 -14.95 -12.80
N GLU A 21 -4.63 -16.24 -12.68
CA GLU A 21 -4.13 -17.04 -11.58
C GLU A 21 -2.62 -16.79 -11.56
N ALA A 22 -2.21 -15.97 -10.59
CA ALA A 22 -0.84 -15.69 -10.31
C ALA A 22 -0.17 -17.04 -10.00
N ARG A 23 0.48 -17.60 -11.01
CA ARG A 23 1.45 -18.69 -10.92
C ARG A 23 2.69 -18.23 -10.13
N LEU A 24 2.51 -17.66 -8.94
CA LEU A 24 3.61 -17.28 -8.06
C LEU A 24 4.32 -18.52 -7.52
N GLY A 25 3.60 -19.62 -7.26
CA GLY A 25 4.19 -20.89 -6.81
C GLY A 25 5.25 -21.49 -7.77
N GLN A 26 5.11 -21.28 -9.08
CA GLN A 26 6.12 -21.72 -10.07
C GLN A 26 7.07 -20.60 -10.53
N HIS A 27 6.69 -19.32 -10.43
CA HIS A 27 7.54 -18.18 -10.83
C HIS A 27 8.41 -17.60 -9.71
N MET A 28 8.22 -18.00 -8.45
CA MET A 28 9.16 -17.66 -7.38
C MET A 28 10.56 -18.28 -7.57
N ALA A 29 10.71 -19.25 -8.49
CA ALA A 29 11.99 -19.84 -8.87
C ALA A 29 12.83 -18.98 -9.83
N THR A 30 12.25 -17.96 -10.48
CA THR A 30 12.98 -17.09 -11.42
C THR A 30 12.62 -15.63 -11.17
N VAL A 31 13.36 -14.96 -10.29
CA VAL A 31 13.37 -13.50 -10.23
C VAL A 31 14.06 -12.99 -11.49
N PRO A 32 13.45 -12.09 -12.29
CA PRO A 32 14.18 -11.46 -13.39
C PRO A 32 15.42 -10.78 -12.82
N ALA A 33 16.56 -10.83 -13.53
CA ALA A 33 17.83 -10.31 -13.02
C ALA A 33 17.76 -8.86 -12.50
N ASN A 34 16.82 -8.05 -13.04
CA ASN A 34 16.55 -6.67 -12.62
C ASN A 34 15.02 -6.40 -12.54
N PRO A 35 14.35 -6.73 -11.42
CA PRO A 35 12.89 -6.56 -11.28
C PRO A 35 12.46 -5.09 -11.26
N GLY A 36 13.33 -4.20 -10.77
CA GLY A 36 13.12 -2.75 -10.83
C GLY A 36 13.31 -2.13 -12.23
N ALA A 37 13.74 -2.87 -13.25
CA ALA A 37 13.99 -2.27 -14.56
C ALA A 37 12.71 -1.75 -15.25
N CYS A 38 11.52 -2.31 -14.97
CA CYS A 38 10.27 -1.84 -15.58
C CYS A 38 9.83 -0.47 -15.05
N LEU A 39 10.23 -0.11 -13.83
CA LEU A 39 10.03 1.23 -13.26
C LEU A 39 10.79 2.32 -14.01
N PHE A 40 11.94 1.97 -14.58
CA PHE A 40 12.86 2.93 -15.19
C PHE A 40 12.81 2.90 -16.71
N ARG A 41 11.80 2.27 -17.32
CA ARG A 41 11.57 2.44 -18.76
C ARG A 41 11.13 3.87 -19.03
N PRO A 42 11.76 4.57 -20.01
CA PRO A 42 11.29 5.89 -20.43
C PRO A 42 9.79 5.82 -20.71
N GLN A 43 8.99 6.67 -20.06
CA GLN A 43 7.61 6.84 -20.49
C GLN A 43 7.65 7.31 -21.93
N GLN A 44 7.22 6.46 -22.87
CA GLN A 44 6.88 6.96 -24.19
C GLN A 44 5.69 7.89 -23.98
N HIS A 45 5.95 9.20 -24.00
CA HIS A 45 4.88 10.18 -24.06
C HIS A 45 4.05 9.87 -25.31
N HIS A 46 2.88 9.25 -25.11
CA HIS A 46 1.83 9.35 -26.09
C HIS A 46 1.42 10.82 -26.13
N ASN A 47 2.01 11.56 -27.06
CA ASN A 47 1.53 12.86 -27.50
C ASN A 47 0.14 12.65 -28.11
N SER A 48 -0.89 12.52 -27.28
CA SER A 48 -2.26 12.83 -27.67
C SER A 48 -2.33 14.35 -27.77
N GLY A 49 -2.03 14.87 -28.96
CA GLY A 49 -2.14 16.28 -29.27
C GLY A 49 -3.54 16.79 -29.00
N ASN A 50 -3.64 17.77 -28.10
CA ASN A 50 -4.65 18.82 -28.13
C ASN A 50 -4.03 20.08 -27.54
N ALA A 51 -2.99 20.58 -28.22
CA ALA A 51 -2.53 21.95 -28.07
C ALA A 51 -3.41 22.84 -28.95
N SER A 52 -4.61 23.18 -28.47
CA SER A 52 -5.36 24.32 -29.00
C SER A 52 -6.23 24.91 -27.90
N MET A 53 -6.09 26.22 -27.73
CA MET A 53 -6.90 27.13 -26.90
C MET A 53 -6.35 27.43 -25.49
N ALA A 54 -5.37 28.34 -25.44
CA ALA A 54 -5.40 29.51 -24.54
C ALA A 54 -4.23 30.46 -24.86
N ALA A 55 -4.22 31.02 -26.07
CA ALA A 55 -3.38 32.16 -26.42
C ALA A 55 -4.29 33.31 -26.82
N SER A 56 -4.81 34.04 -25.84
CA SER A 56 -5.30 35.41 -25.99
C SER A 56 -5.58 35.99 -24.61
N LEU A 57 -4.72 36.91 -24.19
CA LEU A 57 -5.03 38.15 -23.46
C LEU A 57 -3.75 38.63 -22.75
N TYR A 58 -2.89 39.31 -23.50
CA TYR A 58 -1.99 40.32 -22.93
C TYR A 58 -2.06 41.56 -23.81
N ALA A 59 -2.86 42.52 -23.37
CA ALA A 59 -2.80 43.89 -23.84
C ALA A 59 -2.27 44.76 -22.69
N ASN A 60 -1.11 45.37 -22.96
CA ASN A 60 -0.51 46.57 -22.39
C ASN A 60 -1.05 47.12 -21.05
N SER A 61 -0.17 47.14 -20.05
CA SER A 61 0.08 48.38 -19.30
C SER A 61 1.53 48.42 -18.83
N SER A 62 2.21 49.48 -19.25
CA SER A 62 3.59 49.83 -18.92
C SER A 62 3.61 50.72 -17.68
N ALA A 63 3.97 50.17 -16.51
CA ALA A 63 4.54 50.91 -15.38
C ALA A 63 5.04 49.94 -14.30
N GLY A 64 6.22 50.18 -13.71
CA GLY A 64 6.63 49.55 -12.45
C GLY A 64 7.65 48.42 -12.56
N SER A 65 8.87 48.77 -12.97
CA SER A 65 10.07 47.93 -12.91
C SER A 65 10.51 47.70 -11.45
N LYS A 66 10.86 46.43 -11.15
CA LYS A 66 11.64 45.88 -10.01
C LYS A 66 10.97 44.92 -9.00
N SER A 67 9.65 44.70 -9.03
CA SER A 67 8.99 43.72 -8.12
C SER A 67 8.50 42.41 -8.80
N SER A 68 8.42 42.39 -10.13
CA SER A 68 7.79 41.30 -10.90
C SER A 68 8.68 40.09 -11.16
N THR A 69 10.00 40.20 -11.02
CA THR A 69 10.94 39.08 -11.24
C THR A 69 10.86 38.06 -10.10
N SER A 70 10.79 38.53 -8.85
CA SER A 70 10.72 37.67 -7.66
C SER A 70 9.41 36.88 -7.58
N LEU A 71 8.28 37.49 -7.93
CA LEU A 71 6.99 36.78 -7.97
C LEU A 71 6.94 35.75 -9.09
N ARG A 72 7.52 36.03 -10.27
CA ARG A 72 7.60 35.06 -11.38
C ARG A 72 8.54 33.90 -11.10
N GLU A 73 9.66 34.12 -10.42
CA GLU A 73 10.56 33.05 -9.98
C GLU A 73 9.94 32.19 -8.89
N THR A 74 9.23 32.80 -7.92
CA THR A 74 8.51 32.06 -6.86
C THR A 74 7.40 31.19 -7.46
N HIS A 75 6.62 31.73 -8.40
CA HIS A 75 5.54 30.98 -9.07
C HIS A 75 6.08 29.86 -9.97
N ARG A 76 7.24 30.06 -10.61
CA ARG A 76 7.90 29.04 -11.43
C ARG A 76 8.53 27.93 -10.59
N THR A 77 9.07 28.27 -9.42
CA THR A 77 9.61 27.31 -8.46
C THR A 77 8.51 26.47 -7.82
N GLN A 78 7.36 27.07 -7.51
CA GLN A 78 6.18 26.34 -7.00
C GLN A 78 5.59 25.40 -8.06
N LEU A 79 5.47 25.84 -9.31
CA LEU A 79 5.02 24.97 -10.42
C LEU A 79 5.98 23.82 -10.70
N GLN A 80 7.29 24.05 -10.62
CA GLN A 80 8.28 22.98 -10.73
C GLN A 80 8.24 22.02 -9.54
N GLN A 81 8.07 22.48 -8.31
CA GLN A 81 7.90 21.61 -7.15
C GLN A 81 6.62 20.78 -7.21
N GLN A 82 5.52 21.35 -7.72
CA GLN A 82 4.27 20.61 -7.97
C GLN A 82 4.45 19.55 -9.06
N GLN A 83 5.07 19.89 -10.19
CA GLN A 83 5.36 18.94 -11.27
C GLN A 83 6.37 17.85 -10.83
N HIS A 84 7.31 18.18 -9.93
CA HIS A 84 8.29 17.21 -9.43
C HIS A 84 7.67 16.28 -8.36
N GLN A 85 6.70 16.76 -7.58
CA GLN A 85 5.85 15.91 -6.75
C GLN A 85 4.96 14.98 -7.60
N GLU A 86 4.47 15.44 -8.76
CA GLU A 86 3.73 14.58 -9.71
C GLU A 86 4.60 13.47 -10.35
N GLN A 87 5.92 13.63 -10.38
CA GLN A 87 6.84 12.63 -10.94
C GLN A 87 7.39 11.61 -9.92
N THR A 88 7.27 11.90 -8.62
CA THR A 88 7.80 11.01 -7.58
C THR A 88 6.77 9.95 -7.21
N GLN A 89 7.09 8.70 -7.56
CA GLN A 89 6.30 7.55 -7.13
C GLN A 89 6.41 7.39 -5.61
N TYR A 90 5.29 7.10 -4.94
CA TYR A 90 5.24 6.96 -3.49
C TYR A 90 4.62 5.62 -3.12
N ILE A 91 5.45 4.71 -2.62
CA ILE A 91 5.10 3.34 -2.25
C ILE A 91 5.13 3.24 -0.74
N VAL A 92 4.04 2.76 -0.15
CA VAL A 92 3.93 2.53 1.28
C VAL A 92 3.77 1.04 1.53
N VAL A 93 4.52 0.53 2.51
CA VAL A 93 4.45 -0.85 2.99
C VAL A 93 4.02 -0.83 4.45
N LEU A 94 2.96 -1.56 4.76
CA LEU A 94 2.45 -1.78 6.11
C LEU A 94 2.70 -3.22 6.54
N GLY A 95 3.26 -3.41 7.73
CA GLY A 95 3.45 -4.73 8.34
C GLY A 95 4.32 -4.68 9.58
N ASP A 96 4.58 -5.85 10.15
CA ASP A 96 5.47 -6.09 11.28
C ASP A 96 6.97 -6.12 10.88
N SER A 97 7.82 -6.74 11.69
CA SER A 97 9.25 -6.96 11.40
C SER A 97 9.50 -7.58 10.03
N GLN A 98 8.63 -8.46 9.53
CA GLN A 98 8.77 -9.03 8.19
C GLN A 98 8.46 -7.97 7.13
N GLY A 99 7.44 -7.13 7.35
CA GLY A 99 7.13 -5.96 6.52
C GLY A 99 8.33 -5.04 6.31
N MET A 100 9.08 -4.78 7.38
CA MET A 100 10.35 -4.03 7.31
C MET A 100 11.34 -4.70 6.36
N HIS A 101 11.58 -6.00 6.52
CA HIS A 101 12.54 -6.72 5.69
C HIS A 101 12.11 -6.85 4.22
N TYR A 102 10.81 -7.00 3.93
CA TYR A 102 10.28 -6.95 2.56
C TYR A 102 10.54 -5.58 1.92
N THR A 103 10.38 -4.50 2.70
CA THR A 103 10.69 -3.14 2.23
C THR A 103 12.17 -2.97 1.95
N GLU A 104 13.05 -3.48 2.82
CA GLU A 104 14.49 -3.47 2.56
C GLU A 104 14.85 -4.26 1.29
N GLY A 105 14.19 -5.40 1.05
CA GLY A 105 14.32 -6.19 -0.17
C GLY A 105 13.89 -5.41 -1.42
N MET A 106 12.79 -4.66 -1.35
CA MET A 106 12.34 -3.76 -2.42
C MET A 106 13.41 -2.71 -2.74
N VAL A 107 13.97 -2.04 -1.72
CA VAL A 107 15.03 -1.04 -1.88
C VAL A 107 16.29 -1.67 -2.51
N ARG A 108 16.67 -2.88 -2.09
CA ARG A 108 17.77 -3.63 -2.73
C ARG A 108 17.48 -3.94 -4.20
N GLY A 109 16.25 -4.30 -4.54
CA GLY A 109 15.80 -4.49 -5.92
C GLY A 109 15.91 -3.23 -6.78
N LEU A 110 15.57 -2.06 -6.23
CA LEU A 110 15.75 -0.76 -6.91
C LEU A 110 17.24 -0.44 -7.13
N ARG A 111 18.09 -0.70 -6.13
CA ARG A 111 19.56 -0.54 -6.25
C ARG A 111 20.14 -1.47 -7.30
N ALA A 112 19.72 -2.73 -7.33
CA ALA A 112 20.14 -3.71 -8.34
C ALA A 112 19.77 -3.25 -9.76
N ALA A 113 18.62 -2.58 -9.91
CA ALA A 113 18.19 -1.95 -11.16
C ALA A 113 18.91 -0.62 -11.48
N GLY A 114 19.93 -0.23 -10.71
CA GLY A 114 20.78 0.94 -10.98
C GLY A 114 20.35 2.24 -10.28
N ALA A 115 19.33 2.22 -9.41
CA ALA A 115 18.93 3.40 -8.66
C ALA A 115 19.88 3.72 -7.49
N SER A 116 20.10 5.01 -7.24
CA SER A 116 20.75 5.50 -6.02
C SER A 116 19.69 5.72 -4.95
N CYS A 117 19.78 4.99 -3.84
CA CYS A 117 18.78 5.02 -2.76
C CYS A 117 19.38 5.50 -1.43
N THR A 118 18.84 6.60 -0.91
CA THR A 118 19.25 7.26 0.34
C THR A 118 18.15 7.18 1.38
N LEU A 119 18.46 6.64 2.56
CA LEU A 119 17.58 6.63 3.71
C LEU A 119 17.38 8.07 4.21
N GLN A 120 16.16 8.58 4.13
CA GLN A 120 15.81 9.95 4.56
C GLN A 120 15.43 9.99 6.03
N LYS A 121 14.70 8.96 6.49
CA LYS A 121 14.17 8.90 7.85
C LYS A 121 14.12 7.46 8.33
N ARG A 122 14.46 7.21 9.60
CA ARG A 122 14.26 5.94 10.30
C ARG A 122 14.12 6.19 11.79
N GLU A 123 12.90 6.09 12.29
CA GLU A 123 12.58 6.44 13.68
C GLU A 123 11.55 5.46 14.24
N SER A 124 11.52 5.31 15.56
CA SER A 124 10.46 4.60 16.26
C SER A 124 9.30 5.54 16.57
N GLY A 125 8.11 5.00 16.82
CA GLY A 125 7.03 5.72 17.48
C GLY A 125 6.61 7.06 16.88
N VAL A 126 6.49 8.07 17.74
CA VAL A 126 5.97 9.42 17.39
C VAL A 126 7.02 10.29 16.72
N GLU A 127 8.30 10.01 16.96
CA GLU A 127 9.46 10.68 16.40
C GLU A 127 9.45 10.54 14.87
N TYR A 128 8.95 9.40 14.38
CA TYR A 128 8.73 9.18 12.95
C TYR A 128 7.76 10.19 12.31
N PHE A 129 6.85 10.78 13.07
CA PHE A 129 5.91 11.79 12.56
C PHE A 129 6.39 13.22 12.83
N GLY A 130 7.57 13.40 13.44
CA GLY A 130 8.20 14.69 13.71
C GLY A 130 7.74 15.35 15.01
N GLU A 131 7.34 14.56 16.00
CA GLU A 131 6.78 15.01 17.29
C GLU A 131 5.74 16.16 17.18
N PRO A 132 4.74 16.09 16.28
CA PRO A 132 3.73 17.13 16.23
C PRO A 132 3.01 17.18 17.58
N ALA A 133 2.76 18.41 18.06
CA ALA A 133 1.96 18.62 19.27
C ALA A 133 0.67 17.81 19.14
N GLY A 134 0.41 16.92 20.09
CA GLY A 134 -0.83 16.15 20.13
C GLY A 134 -0.73 14.66 19.75
N LEU A 135 0.44 14.10 19.43
CA LEU A 135 0.60 12.64 19.34
C LEU A 135 1.12 12.03 20.64
N ALA A 136 0.60 10.85 20.97
CA ALA A 136 0.99 10.03 22.11
C ALA A 136 1.61 8.73 21.60
N TYR A 137 2.73 8.36 22.22
CA TYR A 137 3.34 7.05 22.07
C TYR A 137 3.02 6.20 23.29
N ARG A 138 2.51 4.98 23.09
CA ARG A 138 2.21 4.05 24.19
C ARG A 138 3.36 3.07 24.40
N GLN A 139 3.22 1.85 23.88
CA GLN A 139 4.20 0.78 24.03
C GLN A 139 4.52 0.21 22.65
N GLN A 140 5.80 -0.07 22.43
CA GLN A 140 6.27 -0.79 21.25
C GLN A 140 6.16 -2.29 21.47
N ASP A 141 5.39 -2.99 20.65
CA ASP A 141 5.29 -4.45 20.75
C ASP A 141 6.38 -5.20 19.95
N CYS A 142 7.02 -4.57 18.95
CA CYS A 142 8.21 -5.08 18.25
C CYS A 142 9.48 -4.30 18.63
N SER A 143 10.43 -4.98 19.25
CA SER A 143 11.77 -4.45 19.49
C SER A 143 12.57 -4.36 18.17
N GLY A 144 13.00 -3.16 17.79
CA GLY A 144 13.86 -2.95 16.62
C GLY A 144 13.13 -2.74 15.29
N CYS A 145 11.79 -2.75 15.27
CA CYS A 145 11.01 -2.33 14.10
C CYS A 145 10.92 -0.80 14.04
N PHE A 146 11.57 -0.18 13.06
CA PHE A 146 11.52 1.28 12.86
C PHE A 146 10.78 1.60 11.56
N SER A 147 9.84 2.54 11.61
CA SER A 147 9.29 3.11 10.38
C SER A 147 10.41 3.84 9.64
N SER A 148 10.39 3.81 8.30
CA SER A 148 11.48 4.36 7.50
C SER A 148 11.03 4.87 6.15
N LEU A 149 11.65 5.96 5.68
CA LEU A 149 11.48 6.51 4.34
C LEU A 149 12.80 6.48 3.59
N THR A 150 12.83 5.80 2.45
CA THR A 150 13.98 5.75 1.54
C THR A 150 13.63 6.42 0.22
N HIS A 151 14.45 7.39 -0.19
CA HIS A 151 14.32 8.05 -1.47
C HIS A 151 15.28 7.41 -2.48
N CYS A 152 14.76 6.94 -3.61
CA CYS A 152 15.51 6.34 -4.69
C CYS A 152 15.38 7.17 -5.97
N ILE A 153 16.51 7.42 -6.64
CA ILE A 153 16.54 8.09 -7.94
C ILE A 153 17.38 7.29 -8.93
N HIS A 154 16.83 7.02 -10.12
CA HIS A 154 17.60 6.37 -11.18
C HIS A 154 18.40 7.44 -11.96
N PRO A 155 19.74 7.35 -12.03
CA PRO A 155 20.59 8.42 -12.54
C PRO A 155 20.34 8.72 -14.03
N THR A 156 19.99 7.72 -14.84
CA THR A 156 19.76 7.90 -16.28
C THR A 156 18.38 8.44 -16.62
N THR A 157 17.32 7.88 -16.01
CA THR A 157 15.92 8.20 -16.34
C THR A 157 15.35 9.31 -15.48
N GLN A 158 16.04 9.67 -14.39
CA GLN A 158 15.62 10.66 -13.40
C GLN A 158 14.26 10.35 -12.74
N VAL A 159 13.78 9.11 -12.87
CA VAL A 159 12.59 8.62 -12.16
C VAL A 159 12.92 8.52 -10.68
N THR A 160 12.06 9.11 -9.86
CA THR A 160 12.16 9.11 -8.40
C THR A 160 11.09 8.20 -7.80
N VAL A 161 11.50 7.44 -6.77
CA VAL A 161 10.63 6.53 -6.00
C VAL A 161 10.93 6.73 -4.53
N ASP A 162 9.91 7.13 -3.77
CA ASP A 162 9.90 7.12 -2.32
C ASP A 162 9.30 5.79 -1.86
N VAL A 163 10.08 5.02 -1.10
CA VAL A 163 9.64 3.78 -0.48
C VAL A 163 9.57 4.00 1.02
N GLU A 164 8.37 3.91 1.56
CA GLU A 164 8.10 4.11 2.97
C GLU A 164 7.57 2.84 3.62
N TYR A 165 8.21 2.43 4.71
CA TYR A 165 7.69 1.42 5.61
C TYR A 165 7.07 2.10 6.81
N LEU A 166 5.77 1.86 7.02
CA LEU A 166 5.08 2.23 8.23
C LEU A 166 4.78 0.97 9.02
N ARG A 167 5.36 0.91 10.22
CA ARG A 167 5.20 -0.23 11.10
C ARG A 167 3.74 -0.44 11.50
N MET A 168 3.29 -1.67 11.45
CA MET A 168 1.99 -2.09 11.96
C MET A 168 2.13 -3.48 12.55
N GLU A 169 2.05 -3.62 13.87
CA GLU A 169 2.18 -4.92 14.53
C GLU A 169 0.91 -5.77 14.42
N PHE A 170 -0.24 -5.11 14.53
CA PHE A 170 -1.56 -5.72 14.53
C PHE A 170 -2.48 -4.97 13.58
N ILE A 171 -3.51 -5.66 13.09
CA ILE A 171 -4.56 -5.05 12.27
C ILE A 171 -5.29 -3.90 13.00
N LEU A 172 -5.35 -3.99 14.33
CA LEU A 172 -5.86 -2.97 15.23
C LEU A 172 -4.85 -2.73 16.36
N ASP A 173 -4.21 -1.58 16.31
CA ASP A 173 -3.07 -1.20 17.14
C ASP A 173 -3.22 0.22 17.74
N PHE A 174 -2.51 0.47 18.84
CA PHE A 174 -2.64 1.67 19.68
C PHE A 174 -1.29 2.30 20.06
N GLU A 175 -0.21 1.93 19.38
CA GLU A 175 1.13 2.42 19.70
C GLU A 175 1.27 3.92 19.46
N VAL A 176 0.69 4.43 18.37
CA VAL A 176 0.71 5.85 18.03
C VAL A 176 -0.72 6.36 17.91
N THR A 177 -1.12 7.25 18.82
CA THR A 177 -2.47 7.82 18.88
C THR A 177 -2.42 9.34 19.05
N GLU A 178 -3.55 10.03 18.98
CA GLU A 178 -3.65 11.42 19.43
C GLU A 178 -3.81 11.51 20.96
N LYS A 179 -3.28 12.58 21.60
CA LYS A 179 -3.41 12.89 23.02
C LYS A 179 -4.82 13.40 23.31
N ALA A 180 -5.44 12.91 24.39
CA ALA A 180 -6.81 13.27 24.78
C ALA A 180 -7.06 14.74 25.18
N HIS A 181 -6.03 15.61 25.25
CA HIS A 181 -6.13 16.94 25.90
C HIS A 181 -6.24 18.17 24.97
N MET A 182 -6.41 18.02 23.66
CA MET A 182 -6.55 19.17 22.73
C MET A 182 -7.96 19.80 22.70
N HIS A 183 -8.67 19.82 23.83
CA HIS A 183 -10.06 20.27 23.90
C HIS A 183 -10.28 21.79 24.00
N SER A 184 -9.25 22.59 24.24
CA SER A 184 -9.46 24.03 24.50
C SER A 184 -9.52 24.91 23.24
N SER A 185 -9.23 24.37 22.05
CA SER A 185 -9.04 25.20 20.84
C SER A 185 -9.71 24.69 19.56
N CYS A 186 -10.49 23.60 19.63
CA CYS A 186 -11.39 23.27 18.52
C CYS A 186 -12.51 24.32 18.47
N LYS A 187 -12.27 25.40 17.71
CA LYS A 187 -13.36 26.30 17.32
C LYS A 187 -14.30 25.48 16.45
N GLU A 188 -15.55 25.42 16.88
CA GLU A 188 -16.71 25.02 16.07
C GLU A 188 -16.94 26.04 14.93
N ASP A 189 -15.90 26.39 14.19
CA ASP A 189 -16.02 27.30 13.07
C ASP A 189 -16.49 26.49 11.86
N ALA A 190 -17.80 26.44 11.72
CA ALA A 190 -18.55 25.79 10.64
C ALA A 190 -18.21 26.31 9.22
N SER A 191 -17.24 27.21 9.06
CA SER A 191 -16.90 27.86 7.79
C SER A 191 -15.74 27.22 7.02
N ALA A 192 -14.98 26.31 7.62
CA ALA A 192 -14.01 25.47 6.91
C ALA A 192 -14.49 24.02 6.94
N LEU A 193 -15.35 23.65 5.98
CA LEU A 193 -15.87 22.29 5.82
C LEU A 193 -14.74 21.29 5.50
N PRO A 194 -14.36 20.34 6.40
CA PRO A 194 -14.29 18.94 5.95
C PRO A 194 -15.72 18.49 5.62
N PRO A 195 -15.90 17.49 4.74
CA PRO A 195 -17.23 17.08 4.28
C PRO A 195 -18.17 16.86 5.49
N ALA A 196 -19.34 17.48 5.40
CA ALA A 196 -20.27 17.77 6.48
C ALA A 196 -20.34 16.71 7.60
N GLY A 197 -20.15 17.16 8.85
CA GLY A 197 -20.52 16.39 10.05
C GLY A 197 -19.46 15.45 10.62
N ALA A 198 -18.20 15.51 10.19
CA ALA A 198 -17.15 14.79 10.90
C ALA A 198 -16.90 15.46 12.27
N PRO A 199 -17.22 14.81 13.42
CA PRO A 199 -16.79 15.32 14.71
C PRO A 199 -15.26 15.46 14.72
N CYS A 200 -14.68 16.17 15.69
CA CYS A 200 -13.23 16.16 15.93
C CYS A 200 -12.74 14.70 16.03
N LYS A 201 -12.39 14.08 14.91
CA LYS A 201 -12.26 12.63 14.80
C LYS A 201 -10.87 12.27 15.27
N TRP A 202 -10.72 11.89 16.54
CA TRP A 202 -9.39 11.57 17.02
C TRP A 202 -8.89 10.26 16.41
N ALA A 203 -7.60 10.23 16.12
CA ALA A 203 -6.91 8.99 15.79
C ALA A 203 -6.64 8.21 17.09
N TRP A 204 -7.60 7.40 17.49
CA TRP A 204 -7.51 6.55 18.68
C TRP A 204 -6.66 5.32 18.49
N THR A 205 -6.34 4.99 17.24
CA THR A 205 -5.58 3.82 16.82
C THR A 205 -4.46 4.26 15.87
N THR A 206 -3.40 3.46 15.79
CA THR A 206 -2.31 3.66 14.83
C THR A 206 -2.86 3.67 13.40
N GLN A 207 -3.83 2.81 13.08
CA GLN A 207 -4.44 2.73 11.75
C GLN A 207 -5.22 3.99 11.39
N GLN A 208 -5.97 4.58 12.34
CA GLN A 208 -6.63 5.86 12.08
C GLN A 208 -5.62 6.99 11.87
N LEU A 209 -4.54 7.01 12.63
CA LEU A 209 -3.49 8.00 12.41
C LEU A 209 -2.89 7.84 11.00
N TYR A 210 -2.59 6.60 10.61
CA TYR A 210 -1.99 6.33 9.30
C TYR A 210 -2.92 6.72 8.17
N PHE A 211 -4.18 6.28 8.18
CA PHE A 211 -5.06 6.46 7.02
C PHE A 211 -5.84 7.77 7.02
N GLU A 212 -6.32 8.24 8.17
CA GLU A 212 -7.17 9.43 8.23
C GLU A 212 -6.36 10.72 8.36
N ARG A 213 -5.13 10.64 8.85
CA ARG A 213 -4.26 11.80 9.09
C ARG A 213 -3.04 11.81 8.19
N TYR A 214 -2.22 10.78 8.24
CA TYR A 214 -0.90 10.82 7.62
C TYR A 214 -0.96 10.61 6.11
N LEU A 215 -1.42 9.45 5.66
CA LEU A 215 -1.51 9.07 4.25
C LEU A 215 -2.62 9.82 3.51
N ALA A 216 -3.63 10.35 4.20
CA ALA A 216 -4.64 11.21 3.57
C ALA A 216 -4.04 12.51 3.01
N LEU A 217 -2.96 13.04 3.63
CA LEU A 217 -2.28 14.26 3.17
C LEU A 217 -1.39 14.02 1.95
N ARG A 218 -0.89 12.79 1.81
CA ARG A 218 -0.08 12.34 0.68
C ARG A 218 -0.47 10.90 0.34
N PRO A 219 -1.57 10.68 -0.42
CA PRO A 219 -1.98 9.33 -0.78
C PRO A 219 -0.88 8.61 -1.55
N PRO A 220 -0.54 7.36 -1.21
CA PRO A 220 0.47 6.62 -1.93
C PRO A 220 -0.03 6.20 -3.31
N SER A 221 0.87 6.13 -4.28
CA SER A 221 0.60 5.46 -5.55
C SER A 221 0.38 3.95 -5.34
N GLN A 222 1.07 3.36 -4.36
CA GLN A 222 0.93 1.94 -4.03
C GLN A 222 0.93 1.74 -2.52
N LEU A 223 -0.02 0.95 -2.03
CA LEU A 223 -0.10 0.52 -0.64
C LEU A 223 -0.01 -1.01 -0.57
N HIS A 224 1.10 -1.52 -0.05
CA HIS A 224 1.28 -2.94 0.23
C HIS A 224 0.98 -3.22 1.69
N VAL A 225 0.10 -4.19 1.96
CA VAL A 225 -0.33 -4.54 3.31
C VAL A 225 -0.03 -6.01 3.55
N PHE A 226 0.91 -6.27 4.45
CA PHE A 226 1.22 -7.60 4.93
C PHE A 226 0.34 -7.96 6.12
N GLN A 227 -0.21 -9.17 6.11
CA GLN A 227 -0.92 -9.69 7.28
C GLN A 227 0.07 -10.08 8.36
N ASN A 228 -0.18 -9.62 9.59
CA ASN A 228 0.70 -9.87 10.71
C ASN A 228 0.27 -11.13 11.47
N ILE A 229 1.19 -12.07 11.64
CA ILE A 229 0.87 -13.33 12.29
C ILE A 229 0.62 -13.17 13.80
N HIS A 230 1.09 -12.06 14.38
CA HIS A 230 0.86 -11.73 15.79
C HIS A 230 -0.61 -11.51 16.13
N ASP A 231 -1.48 -11.22 15.16
CA ASP A 231 -2.93 -11.18 15.39
C ASP A 231 -3.47 -12.52 15.91
N CYS A 232 -2.85 -13.66 15.55
CA CYS A 232 -3.18 -14.97 16.11
C CYS A 232 -2.94 -15.08 17.63
N ALA A 233 -2.01 -14.30 18.18
CA ALA A 233 -1.69 -14.29 19.60
C ALA A 233 -2.69 -13.45 20.42
N ARG A 234 -3.26 -12.43 19.80
CA ARG A 234 -3.98 -11.36 20.49
C ARG A 234 -5.49 -11.45 20.33
N ARG A 235 -5.98 -12.07 19.26
CA ARG A 235 -7.39 -12.06 18.89
C ARG A 235 -7.92 -13.48 18.79
N ASN A 236 -9.10 -13.72 19.34
CA ASN A 236 -9.90 -14.85 18.88
C ASN A 236 -10.42 -14.57 17.47
N ARG A 237 -10.91 -15.61 16.79
CA ARG A 237 -11.38 -15.53 15.40
C ARG A 237 -12.47 -14.47 15.18
N ALA A 238 -13.42 -14.34 16.11
CA ALA A 238 -14.53 -13.40 15.97
C ALA A 238 -14.04 -11.95 16.11
N ASP A 239 -13.15 -11.68 17.07
CA ASP A 239 -12.54 -10.37 17.25
C ASP A 239 -11.68 -9.99 16.05
N TYR A 240 -10.86 -10.92 15.54
CA TYR A 240 -10.06 -10.68 14.33
C TYR A 240 -10.93 -10.31 13.13
N ALA A 241 -11.99 -11.08 12.87
CA ALA A 241 -12.89 -10.81 11.74
C ALA A 241 -13.56 -9.43 11.85
N ARG A 242 -14.03 -9.05 13.05
CA ARG A 242 -14.60 -7.72 13.30
C ARG A 242 -13.58 -6.61 13.06
N ASP A 243 -12.40 -6.75 13.68
CA ASP A 243 -11.37 -5.71 13.65
C ASP A 243 -10.77 -5.56 12.24
N HIS A 244 -10.59 -6.68 11.52
CA HIS A 244 -10.17 -6.66 10.12
C HIS A 244 -11.24 -6.03 9.21
N ALA A 245 -12.53 -6.33 9.41
CA ALA A 245 -13.60 -5.68 8.65
C ALA A 245 -13.61 -4.16 8.87
N TRP A 246 -13.42 -3.70 10.10
CA TRP A 246 -13.22 -2.28 10.41
C TRP A 246 -12.00 -1.70 9.71
N PHE A 247 -10.85 -2.38 9.74
CA PHE A 247 -9.61 -1.94 9.10
C PHE A 247 -9.74 -1.80 7.57
N ILE A 248 -10.51 -2.68 6.93
CA ILE A 248 -10.86 -2.59 5.50
C ILE A 248 -11.76 -1.39 5.23
N SER A 249 -12.82 -1.22 6.04
CA SER A 249 -13.75 -0.10 5.93
C SER A 249 -13.05 1.26 6.11
N LEU A 250 -12.16 1.36 7.10
CA LEU A 250 -11.35 2.55 7.37
C LEU A 250 -10.52 2.96 6.15
N ARG A 251 -9.82 2.01 5.52
CA ARG A 251 -9.04 2.29 4.30
C ARG A 251 -9.91 2.65 3.11
N ASN A 252 -11.01 1.94 2.90
CA ASN A 252 -11.91 2.23 1.78
C ASN A 252 -12.57 3.63 1.90
N SER A 253 -12.87 4.06 3.12
CA SER A 253 -13.43 5.40 3.37
C SER A 253 -12.39 6.53 3.31
N THR A 254 -11.10 6.22 3.32
CA THR A 254 -10.00 7.21 3.26
C THR A 254 -9.26 7.12 1.93
N LEU A 255 -8.32 6.18 1.82
CA LEU A 255 -7.51 5.96 0.62
C LEU A 255 -8.31 5.38 -0.54
N GLY A 256 -9.44 4.71 -0.27
CA GLY A 256 -10.32 4.17 -1.30
C GLY A 256 -10.91 5.22 -2.25
N GLN A 257 -10.86 6.51 -1.89
CA GLN A 257 -11.29 7.61 -2.77
C GLN A 257 -10.17 8.14 -3.67
N SER A 258 -8.92 7.69 -3.48
CA SER A 258 -7.78 8.11 -4.29
C SER A 258 -7.73 7.32 -5.60
N ALA A 259 -8.08 7.97 -6.71
CA ALA A 259 -8.06 7.33 -8.03
C ALA A 259 -6.65 6.87 -8.45
N SER A 260 -5.58 7.43 -7.89
CA SER A 260 -4.19 7.08 -8.23
C SER A 260 -3.60 5.98 -7.34
N THR A 261 -4.32 5.51 -6.32
CA THR A 261 -3.80 4.51 -5.37
C THR A 261 -4.14 3.09 -5.81
N GLU A 262 -3.12 2.25 -5.88
CA GLU A 262 -3.22 0.80 -6.01
C GLU A 262 -3.01 0.14 -4.64
N ILE A 263 -3.88 -0.80 -4.26
CA ILE A 263 -3.86 -1.45 -2.94
C ILE A 263 -3.63 -2.96 -3.11
N TYR A 264 -2.56 -3.45 -2.48
CA TYR A 264 -2.11 -4.84 -2.55
C TYR A 264 -2.11 -5.48 -1.16
N PHE A 265 -2.70 -6.66 -1.03
CA PHE A 265 -2.65 -7.46 0.19
C PHE A 265 -1.76 -8.68 -0.01
N TRP A 266 -0.96 -9.00 1.00
CA TRP A 266 -0.07 -10.14 1.00
C TRP A 266 -0.51 -11.09 2.11
N ARG A 267 -0.79 -12.34 1.73
CA ARG A 267 -1.17 -13.38 2.69
C ARG A 267 -0.06 -13.60 3.70
N ALA A 268 -0.42 -13.91 4.94
CA ALA A 268 0.54 -14.33 5.94
C ALA A 268 1.23 -15.64 5.50
N THR A 269 2.51 -15.74 5.81
CA THR A 269 3.39 -16.86 5.42
C THR A 269 3.14 -18.09 6.29
N ALA A 270 3.49 -19.26 5.78
CA ALA A 270 3.48 -20.47 6.58
C ALA A 270 4.58 -20.43 7.65
N THR A 271 4.26 -20.91 8.85
CA THR A 271 5.19 -21.04 9.97
C THR A 271 5.73 -22.45 10.10
N ASN A 272 6.90 -22.59 10.72
CA ASN A 272 7.46 -23.88 11.10
C ASN A 272 7.34 -24.08 12.62
N PRO A 273 6.30 -24.77 13.12
CA PRO A 273 6.07 -24.95 14.54
C PRO A 273 7.17 -25.77 15.23
N ASP A 274 7.95 -26.59 14.50
CA ASP A 274 9.02 -27.38 15.11
C ASP A 274 10.17 -26.51 15.63
N LYS A 275 10.40 -25.38 14.97
CA LYS A 275 11.47 -24.42 15.30
C LYS A 275 11.06 -23.36 16.32
N GLN A 276 9.76 -23.23 16.60
CA GLN A 276 9.24 -22.22 17.51
C GLN A 276 9.30 -22.64 19.00
N PRO A 277 9.38 -21.69 19.94
CA PRO A 277 9.20 -21.99 21.37
C PRO A 277 7.79 -22.51 21.65
N GLY A 278 7.62 -23.35 22.68
CA GLY A 278 6.37 -24.06 22.96
C GLY A 278 5.11 -23.20 23.01
N ILE A 279 5.18 -21.99 23.59
CA ILE A 279 4.04 -21.06 23.65
C ILE A 279 3.60 -20.55 22.27
N TRP A 280 4.54 -20.41 21.32
CA TRP A 280 4.28 -19.85 20.00
C TRP A 280 3.77 -20.89 19.00
N LYS A 281 4.10 -22.17 19.20
CA LYS A 281 3.66 -23.29 18.34
C LYS A 281 2.14 -23.35 18.14
N ASN A 282 1.39 -23.12 19.21
CA ASN A 282 -0.07 -23.19 19.20
C ASN A 282 -0.72 -21.86 18.82
N VAL A 283 0.01 -20.75 19.04
CA VAL A 283 -0.45 -19.41 18.72
C VAL A 283 -0.38 -19.16 17.22
N THR A 284 0.77 -19.37 16.59
CA THR A 284 0.97 -19.12 15.15
C THR A 284 0.69 -20.36 14.29
N SER A 285 -0.38 -21.08 14.62
CA SER A 285 -0.72 -22.34 13.95
C SER A 285 -1.18 -22.14 12.50
N ALA A 286 -0.95 -23.15 11.65
CA ALA A 286 -1.42 -23.16 10.26
C ALA A 286 -2.93 -22.91 10.13
N ASP A 287 -3.72 -23.42 11.09
CA ASP A 287 -5.17 -23.20 11.17
C ASP A 287 -5.52 -21.72 11.41
N CYS A 288 -4.80 -21.03 12.30
CA CYS A 288 -5.00 -19.60 12.50
C CYS A 288 -4.60 -18.78 11.26
N VAL A 289 -3.43 -19.08 10.67
CA VAL A 289 -2.93 -18.38 9.47
C VAL A 289 -3.90 -18.55 8.29
N THR A 290 -4.40 -19.76 8.07
CA THR A 290 -5.39 -20.06 7.04
C THR A 290 -6.68 -19.29 7.27
N PHE A 291 -7.16 -19.25 8.53
CA PHE A 291 -8.33 -18.46 8.89
C PHE A 291 -8.15 -16.97 8.58
N MET A 292 -7.03 -16.36 8.99
CA MET A 292 -6.74 -14.95 8.72
C MET A 292 -6.70 -14.65 7.22
N ASN A 293 -5.97 -15.47 6.45
CA ASN A 293 -5.88 -15.32 5.00
C ASN A 293 -7.25 -15.36 4.32
N ASN A 294 -8.11 -16.30 4.73
CA ASN A 294 -9.48 -16.42 4.21
C ASN A 294 -10.35 -15.21 4.57
N VAL A 295 -10.23 -14.70 5.80
CA VAL A 295 -10.95 -13.49 6.23
C VAL A 295 -10.52 -12.27 5.42
N THR A 296 -9.21 -12.10 5.18
CA THR A 296 -8.71 -10.99 4.37
C THR A 296 -9.22 -11.06 2.94
N GLU A 297 -9.11 -12.22 2.29
CA GLU A 297 -9.57 -12.43 0.92
C GLU A 297 -11.07 -12.15 0.78
N ALA A 298 -11.89 -12.70 1.68
CA ALA A 298 -13.33 -12.47 1.69
C ALA A 298 -13.67 -10.99 1.90
N ALA A 299 -12.93 -10.28 2.76
CA ALA A 299 -13.19 -8.88 3.06
C ALA A 299 -12.85 -7.93 1.90
N ILE A 300 -11.81 -8.22 1.11
CA ILE A 300 -11.43 -7.37 -0.04
C ILE A 300 -12.16 -7.75 -1.33
N TYR A 301 -12.70 -8.96 -1.44
CA TYR A 301 -13.27 -9.49 -2.68
C TYR A 301 -14.26 -8.54 -3.38
N PRO A 302 -15.23 -7.88 -2.70
CA PRO A 302 -16.14 -6.94 -3.36
C PRO A 302 -15.43 -5.76 -4.03
N LEU A 303 -14.36 -5.26 -3.41
CA LEU A 303 -13.56 -4.13 -3.90
C LEU A 303 -12.72 -4.56 -5.11
N VAL A 304 -12.14 -5.75 -5.06
CA VAL A 304 -11.41 -6.36 -6.20
C VAL A 304 -12.35 -6.54 -7.39
N VAL A 305 -13.54 -7.09 -7.19
CA VAL A 305 -14.54 -7.25 -8.26
C VAL A 305 -14.90 -5.91 -8.91
N GLN A 306 -14.96 -4.82 -8.14
CA GLN A 306 -15.19 -3.49 -8.68
C GLN A 306 -14.02 -3.03 -9.58
N THR A 307 -12.77 -3.19 -9.13
CA THR A 307 -11.59 -2.87 -9.93
C THR A 307 -11.56 -3.65 -11.25
N VAL A 308 -11.85 -4.94 -11.19
CA VAL A 308 -11.92 -5.82 -12.37
C VAL A 308 -12.98 -5.38 -13.37
N ARG A 309 -14.16 -4.95 -12.90
CA ARG A 309 -15.21 -4.42 -13.77
C ARG A 309 -14.74 -3.17 -14.52
N HIS A 310 -14.01 -2.27 -13.86
CA HIS A 310 -13.43 -1.10 -14.54
C HIS A 310 -12.41 -1.50 -15.61
N MET A 311 -11.55 -2.48 -15.33
CA MET A 311 -10.60 -3.03 -16.32
C MET A 311 -11.32 -3.61 -17.53
N GLN A 312 -12.31 -4.50 -17.30
CA GLN A 312 -13.07 -5.15 -18.36
C GLN A 312 -13.89 -4.16 -19.20
N ALA A 313 -14.35 -3.07 -18.59
CA ALA A 313 -15.07 -2.00 -19.28
C ALA A 313 -14.16 -0.96 -19.98
N GLY A 314 -12.83 -1.08 -19.85
CA GLY A 314 -11.89 -0.07 -20.38
C GLY A 314 -11.97 1.29 -19.68
N THR A 315 -12.53 1.35 -18.47
CA THR A 315 -12.72 2.58 -17.68
C THR A 315 -11.77 2.66 -16.49
N TYR A 316 -10.70 1.86 -16.49
CA TYR A 316 -9.75 1.75 -15.39
C TYR A 316 -9.04 3.07 -15.07
N SER A 317 -8.68 3.86 -16.09
CA SER A 317 -8.04 5.18 -15.92
C SER A 317 -9.01 6.28 -15.51
N SER A 318 -10.32 6.07 -15.66
CA SER A 318 -11.39 7.02 -15.31
C SER A 318 -12.18 6.59 -14.07
N ARG A 319 -11.64 5.66 -13.28
CA ARG A 319 -12.25 5.23 -12.03
C ARG A 319 -12.30 6.38 -11.03
N SER A 320 -13.28 6.36 -10.13
CA SER A 320 -13.43 7.34 -9.05
C SER A 320 -12.89 6.86 -7.71
N SER A 321 -12.19 5.73 -7.67
CA SER A 321 -11.74 5.07 -6.46
C SER A 321 -10.37 4.42 -6.64
N ALA A 322 -9.73 4.05 -5.53
CA ALA A 322 -8.55 3.23 -5.55
C ALA A 322 -8.82 1.89 -6.25
N ALA A 323 -7.76 1.30 -6.81
CA ALA A 323 -7.80 -0.02 -7.38
C ALA A 323 -7.32 -1.05 -6.35
N TRP A 324 -8.15 -2.06 -6.10
CA TRP A 324 -7.90 -3.11 -5.13
C TRP A 324 -7.56 -4.39 -5.87
N HIS A 325 -6.44 -5.00 -5.51
CA HIS A 325 -5.95 -6.21 -6.15
C HIS A 325 -6.26 -7.45 -5.31
N ALA A 326 -6.33 -8.59 -5.97
CA ALA A 326 -6.42 -9.89 -5.29
C ALA A 326 -5.22 -10.09 -4.35
N THR A 327 -5.39 -10.91 -3.31
CA THR A 327 -4.31 -11.20 -2.37
C THR A 327 -3.17 -11.94 -3.07
N PHE A 328 -1.93 -11.51 -2.84
CA PHE A 328 -0.73 -12.21 -3.25
C PHE A 328 -0.49 -13.38 -2.30
N ASP A 329 -0.43 -14.59 -2.86
CA ASP A 329 -0.22 -15.77 -2.05
C ASP A 329 1.25 -15.94 -1.69
N MET A 330 1.53 -15.78 -0.40
CA MET A 330 2.81 -16.15 0.20
C MET A 330 2.70 -17.41 1.04
N TYR A 331 1.50 -17.94 1.27
CA TYR A 331 1.30 -19.07 2.18
C TYR A 331 1.68 -20.39 1.51
N GLU A 332 1.08 -20.74 0.36
CA GLU A 332 1.37 -22.02 -0.30
C GLU A 332 2.86 -22.17 -0.68
N PRO A 333 3.53 -21.17 -1.28
CA PRO A 333 4.95 -21.30 -1.64
C PRO A 333 5.86 -21.49 -0.43
N THR A 334 5.47 -20.97 0.74
CA THR A 334 6.30 -21.02 1.95
C THR A 334 6.00 -22.25 2.79
N LEU A 335 4.79 -22.82 2.68
CA LEU A 335 4.43 -24.10 3.27
C LEU A 335 5.30 -25.23 2.75
N GLU A 336 5.68 -25.18 1.47
CA GLU A 336 6.59 -26.16 0.85
C GLU A 336 8.08 -25.89 1.17
N ARG A 337 8.40 -24.74 1.77
CA ARG A 337 9.77 -24.24 2.00
C ARG A 337 10.03 -23.77 3.43
N LEU A 338 9.51 -24.54 4.41
CA LEU A 338 9.71 -24.29 5.85
C LEU A 338 11.18 -24.34 6.31
N ASP A 339 12.09 -24.81 5.44
CA ASP A 339 13.54 -24.73 5.65
C ASP A 339 14.03 -23.28 5.77
N LEU A 340 13.35 -22.35 5.10
CA LEU A 340 13.71 -20.93 5.02
C LEU A 340 13.31 -20.13 6.27
N ASN A 341 12.56 -20.72 7.19
CA ASN A 341 12.17 -20.08 8.45
C ASN A 341 13.16 -20.47 9.55
N SER A 342 14.19 -19.67 9.82
CA SER A 342 15.25 -20.08 10.76
C SER A 342 14.76 -20.24 12.20
N ASP A 343 13.88 -19.35 12.65
CA ASP A 343 13.22 -19.36 13.96
C ASP A 343 11.77 -19.88 13.91
N GLY A 344 11.36 -20.34 12.73
CA GLY A 344 10.01 -20.84 12.47
C GLY A 344 8.95 -19.79 12.13
N VAL A 345 9.33 -18.51 11.99
CA VAL A 345 8.42 -17.43 11.55
C VAL A 345 9.06 -16.55 10.48
N HIS A 346 10.31 -16.10 10.67
CA HIS A 346 10.99 -15.17 9.78
C HIS A 346 11.80 -15.90 8.70
N PHE A 347 11.76 -15.37 7.48
CA PHE A 347 12.59 -15.87 6.39
C PHE A 347 14.09 -15.62 6.56
N VAL A 348 14.88 -16.43 5.87
CA VAL A 348 16.26 -16.07 5.53
C VAL A 348 16.28 -14.87 4.56
N HIS A 349 17.39 -14.12 4.61
CA HIS A 349 17.53 -12.84 3.91
C HIS A 349 17.19 -12.87 2.42
N GLN A 350 17.60 -13.93 1.73
CA GLN A 350 17.37 -14.08 0.28
C GLN A 350 15.88 -14.10 -0.08
N TRP A 351 15.00 -14.58 0.80
CA TRP A 351 13.56 -14.55 0.54
C TRP A 351 13.04 -13.11 0.58
N PHE A 352 13.49 -12.30 1.54
CA PHE A 352 13.06 -10.89 1.58
C PHE A 352 13.38 -10.14 0.27
N ASP A 353 14.48 -10.48 -0.40
CA ASP A 353 14.81 -9.95 -1.73
C ASP A 353 13.83 -10.40 -2.81
N ILE A 354 13.45 -11.68 -2.81
CA ILE A 354 12.50 -12.23 -3.77
C ILE A 354 11.12 -11.58 -3.58
N VAL A 355 10.59 -11.52 -2.34
CA VAL A 355 9.30 -10.86 -2.09
C VAL A 355 9.36 -9.39 -2.46
N GLY A 356 10.39 -8.67 -2.01
CA GLY A 356 10.57 -7.24 -2.34
C GLY A 356 10.62 -6.99 -3.85
N SER A 357 11.26 -7.91 -4.60
CA SER A 357 11.25 -7.89 -6.06
C SER A 357 9.86 -8.11 -6.66
N GLN A 358 9.08 -9.05 -6.12
CA GLN A 358 7.70 -9.28 -6.57
C GLN A 358 6.80 -8.06 -6.31
N MET A 359 7.01 -7.34 -5.21
CA MET A 359 6.27 -6.10 -4.93
C MET A 359 6.50 -5.04 -6.03
N LEU A 360 7.75 -4.88 -6.49
CA LEU A 360 8.07 -4.00 -7.61
C LEU A 360 7.35 -4.42 -8.91
N LEU A 361 7.23 -5.72 -9.15
CA LEU A 361 6.56 -6.25 -10.35
C LEU A 361 5.04 -6.05 -10.28
N ALA A 362 4.42 -6.33 -9.13
CA ALA A 362 2.98 -6.20 -8.90
C ALA A 362 2.48 -4.78 -9.20
N GLY A 363 3.27 -3.77 -8.84
CA GLY A 363 2.92 -2.36 -8.99
C GLY A 363 3.15 -1.74 -10.37
N TYR A 364 4.08 -2.27 -11.17
CA TYR A 364 4.64 -1.50 -12.30
C TYR A 364 4.78 -2.28 -13.60
N CYS A 365 4.84 -3.60 -13.54
CA CYS A 365 4.96 -4.44 -14.71
C CYS A 365 3.60 -5.00 -15.19
N ALA A 366 2.55 -4.92 -14.36
CA ALA A 366 1.21 -5.39 -14.71
C ALA A 366 0.41 -4.41 -15.59
N ASP A 367 0.60 -3.10 -15.43
CA ASP A 367 -0.26 -2.06 -16.03
C ASP A 367 0.25 -1.48 -17.38
N LYS A 368 1.35 -1.99 -17.92
CA LYS A 368 1.98 -1.46 -19.16
C LYS A 368 1.94 -2.43 -20.34
N HIS A 369 1.06 -3.43 -20.32
CA HIS A 369 0.91 -4.42 -21.38
C HIS A 369 -0.51 -4.47 -21.96
#